data_AF-A0A730RD58-F1
#
_entry.id   AF-A0A730RD58-F1
#
_cell.length_a   1.000
_cell.length_b   1.000
_cell.length_c   1.000
_cell.angle_alpha   90.00
_cell.angle_beta   90.00
_cell.angle_gamma   90.00
#
_symmetry.space_group_name_H-M   'P 1'
#
loop_
_entity.id
_entity.type
_entity.pdbx_description
1 polymer ?
#
loop_
_entity_poly.entity_id
_entity_poly.type
_entity_poly.pdbx_seq_one_letter_code
_entity_poly.pdbx_strand_id
1 'polypeptide(L)' 'MNMEEIVTLSVKHNVSDLHLCNAWPARWRKQGR' A
#
# COMPACT_ATOMS: atom_id res chain seq x y z
N MET A 1 5.15 -2.37 -10.94
CA MET A 1 5.20 -1.31 -9.92
C MET A 1 6.32 -1.68 -8.96
N ASN A 2 7.34 -0.83 -8.85
CA ASN A 2 8.47 -1.08 -7.95
C ASN A 2 8.12 -0.68 -6.51
N MET A 3 8.96 -1.04 -5.53
CA MET A 3 8.65 -0.79 -4.12
C MET A 3 8.59 0.71 -3.79
N GLU A 4 9.46 1.54 -4.36
CA GLU A 4 9.48 2.97 -4.13
C GLU A 4 8.21 3.68 -4.63
N GLU A 5 7.71 3.29 -5.80
CA GLU A 5 6.45 3.78 -6.35
C GLU A 5 5.28 3.43 -5.43
N ILE A 6 5.25 2.19 -4.91
CA ILE A 6 4.17 1.71 -4.03
C ILE A 6 4.20 2.47 -2.70
N VAL A 7 5.38 2.66 -2.10
CA VAL A 7 5.53 3.43 -0.87
C VAL A 7 5.15 4.90 -1.08
N THR A 8 5.60 5.50 -2.19
CA THR A 8 5.27 6.89 -2.53
C THR A 8 3.75 7.08 -2.69
N LEU A 9 3.07 6.16 -3.38
CA LEU A 9 1.61 6.18 -3.47
C LEU A 9 0.96 5.99 -2.10
N SER A 10 1.51 5.15 -1.24
CA SER A 10 0.98 4.93 0.11
C SER A 10 0.94 6.24 0.90
N VAL A 11 2.05 6.97 0.93
CA VAL A 11 2.14 8.28 1.59
C VAL A 11 1.20 9.29 0.95
N LYS A 12 1.16 9.35 -0.38
CA LYS A 12 0.27 10.25 -1.14
C LYS A 12 -1.21 10.06 -0.77
N HIS A 13 -1.64 8.83 -0.52
CA HIS A 13 -3.02 8.51 -0.19
C HIS A 13 -3.33 8.55 1.32
N ASN A 14 -2.32 8.83 2.16
CA ASN A 14 -2.41 8.86 3.61
C ASN A 14 -3.07 7.59 4.18
N VAL A 15 -2.57 6.46 3.70
CA VAL A 15 -2.95 5.11 4.16
C VAL A 15 -2.07 4.74 5.35
N SER A 16 -2.63 4.00 6.30
CA SER A 16 -1.88 3.58 7.49
C SER A 16 -1.04 2.34 7.22
N ASP A 17 -1.55 1.43 6.39
CA ASP A 17 -0.94 0.13 6.17
C ASP A 17 -0.93 -0.23 4.68
N LEU A 18 0.20 -0.82 4.25
CA LEU A 18 0.38 -1.43 2.95
C LEU A 18 0.60 -2.94 3.14
N HIS A 19 -0.26 -3.75 2.54
CA HIS A 19 -0.14 -5.21 2.54
C HIS A 19 0.37 -5.70 1.19
N LEU A 20 1.47 -6.46 1.22
CA LEU A 20 2.06 -7.12 0.06
C LEU A 20 1.99 -8.64 0.24
N CYS A 21 1.49 -9.33 -0.77
CA CYS A 21 1.41 -10.79 -0.80
C CYS A 21 1.73 -11.29 -2.21
N ASN A 22 2.44 -12.42 -2.34
CA ASN A 22 2.79 -12.97 -3.65
C ASN A 22 1.55 -13.44 -4.45
N ALA A 23 0.48 -13.83 -3.76
CA ALA A 23 -0.75 -14.34 -4.38
C ALA A 23 -1.79 -13.24 -4.69
N TRP A 24 -1.58 -12.00 -4.24
CA TRP A 24 -2.60 -10.94 -4.31
C TRP A 24 -2.00 -9.58 -4.67
N PRO A 25 -2.76 -8.69 -5.33
CA PRO A 25 -2.33 -7.31 -5.53
C PRO A 25 -2.04 -6.59 -4.21
N ALA A 26 -1.22 -5.53 -4.27
CA ALA A 26 -1.01 -4.65 -3.13
C ALA A 26 -2.34 -4.08 -2.62
N ARG A 27 -2.53 -4.10 -1.29
CA ARG A 27 -3.73 -3.57 -0.64
C ARG A 27 -3.35 -2.49 0.35
N TRP A 28 -4.13 -1.41 0.34
CA TRP A 28 -3.98 -0.32 1.27
C TRP A 28 -5.12 -0.30 2.25
N ARG A 29 -4.78 -0.16 3.53
CA ARG A 29 -5.74 0.02 4.61
C ARG A 29 -5.67 1.46 5.09
N LYS A 30 -6.83 2.08 5.32
CA LYS A 30 -6.91 3.44 5.87
C LYS A 30 -7.81 3.43 7.09
N GLN A 31 -7.31 3.95 8.21
CA GLN A 31 -8.05 3.99 9.48
C GLN A 31 -8.51 2.59 9.93
N GLY A 32 -7.68 1.58 9.71
CA GLY A 32 -7.99 0.20 10.09
C GLY A 32 -9.00 -0.51 9.17
N ARG A 33 -9.50 0.12 8.10
CA ARG A 33 -10.44 -0.46 7.13
C ARG A 33 -9.80 -0.68 5.76
#